data_AF-S2XR38-F1
#
_entry.id   AF-S2XR38-F1
#
_cell.length_a   1.000
_cell.length_b   1.000
_cell.length_c   1.000
_cell.angle_alpha   90.00
_cell.angle_beta   90.00
_cell.angle_gamma   90.00
#
_symmetry.space_group_name_H-M   'P 1'
#
loop_
_entity.id
_entity.type
_entity.pdbx_description
1 polymer ?
#
loop_
_entity_poly.entity_id
_entity_poly.type
_entity_poly.pdbx_seq_one_letter_code
_entity_poly.pdbx_strand_id
1 'polypeptide(L)'
;MAALLMLLTAVDEGLGACFFGIMPEHLQPFREEFDVPEEYAPIGAITVGYRAEDAPPPSPRIAQRRRPAAEVIHRGHWGQHT
;
A
#
# COMPACT_ATOMS: atom_id res chain seq x y z
N MET A 1 -3.69 11.46 1.04
CA MET A 1 -4.51 10.41 0.37
C MET A 1 -4.08 10.10 -1.07
N ALA A 2 -2.98 10.67 -1.61
CA ALA A 2 -2.58 10.48 -3.00
C ALA A 2 -2.36 9.01 -3.41
N ALA A 3 -1.62 8.23 -2.61
CA ALA A 3 -1.30 6.84 -2.93
C ALA A 3 -2.55 5.95 -3.11
N LEU A 4 -3.58 6.11 -2.25
CA LEU A 4 -4.83 5.35 -2.38
C LEU A 4 -5.52 5.64 -3.72
N LEU A 5 -5.59 6.92 -4.11
CA LEU A 5 -6.24 7.31 -5.36
C LEU A 5 -5.47 6.77 -6.57
N MET A 6 -4.14 6.83 -6.57
CA MET A 6 -3.31 6.23 -7.62
C MET A 6 -3.57 4.73 -7.77
N LEU A 7 -3.66 4.00 -6.65
CA LEU A 7 -3.95 2.56 -6.66
C LEU A 7 -5.35 2.25 -7.19
N LEU A 8 -6.36 3.03 -6.81
CA LEU A 8 -7.72 2.86 -7.31
C LEU A 8 -7.79 3.08 -8.83
N THR A 9 -7.14 4.14 -9.33
CA THR A 9 -7.04 4.39 -10.78
C THR A 9 -6.33 3.23 -11.49
N ALA A 10 -5.21 2.74 -10.97
CA ALA A 10 -4.51 1.62 -11.61
C ALA A 10 -5.40 0.37 -11.74
N VAL A 11 -6.16 0.02 -10.69
CA VAL A 11 -7.06 -1.12 -10.71
C VAL A 11 -8.24 -0.90 -11.65
N ASP A 12 -8.78 0.31 -11.73
CA ASP A 12 -9.88 0.67 -12.66
C ASP A 12 -9.44 0.54 -14.12
N GLU A 13 -8.20 0.89 -14.43
CA GLU A 13 -7.55 0.72 -15.74
C GLU A 13 -7.09 -0.73 -16.00
N GLY A 14 -7.42 -1.68 -15.13
CA GLY A 14 -7.07 -3.10 -15.29
C GLY A 14 -5.61 -3.46 -15.01
N LEU A 15 -4.83 -2.56 -14.39
CA LEU A 15 -3.44 -2.80 -14.00
C LEU A 15 -3.34 -3.44 -12.61
N GLY A 16 -2.25 -4.16 -12.39
CA GLY A 16 -1.81 -4.53 -11.05
C GLY A 16 -1.02 -3.39 -10.42
N ALA A 17 -1.19 -3.19 -9.11
CA ALA A 17 -0.38 -2.25 -8.35
C ALA A 17 -0.10 -2.72 -6.92
N CYS A 18 1.03 -2.29 -6.36
CA CYS A 18 1.43 -2.61 -4.99
C CYS A 18 2.09 -1.39 -4.34
N PHE A 19 1.59 -0.96 -3.18
CA PHE A 19 2.26 0.02 -2.33
C PHE A 19 3.08 -0.68 -1.26
N PHE A 20 4.34 -0.27 -1.10
CA PHE A 20 5.24 -0.76 -0.06
C PHE A 20 6.11 0.36 0.51
N GLY A 21 6.47 0.24 1.78
CA GLY A 21 7.35 1.21 2.44
C GLY A 21 8.80 1.03 2.01
N ILE A 22 9.56 2.13 2.01
CA ILE A 22 11.03 2.08 1.91
C ILE A 22 11.54 1.77 3.33
N MET A 23 12.33 0.70 3.48
CA MET A 23 12.87 0.34 4.79
C MET A 23 13.88 1.39 5.26
N PRO A 24 14.03 1.64 6.58
CA PRO A 24 14.92 2.66 7.10
C PRO A 24 16.35 2.59 6.56
N GLU A 25 16.90 1.38 6.43
CA GLU A 25 18.24 1.10 5.88
C GLU A 25 18.38 1.45 4.39
N HIS A 26 17.27 1.62 3.67
CA HIS A 26 17.24 1.97 2.25
C HIS A 26 16.90 3.44 1.99
N LEU A 27 16.55 4.22 3.02
CA LEU A 27 16.19 5.62 2.84
C LEU A 27 17.37 6.47 2.36
N GLN A 28 18.56 6.31 2.95
CA GLN A 28 19.73 7.10 2.56
C GLN A 28 20.20 6.77 1.12
N PRO A 29 20.40 5.50 0.73
CA PRO A 29 20.71 5.16 -0.66
C PRO A 29 19.65 5.64 -1.66
N PHE A 30 18.36 5.57 -1.29
CA PHE A 30 17.29 6.07 -2.15
C PHE A 30 17.37 7.60 -2.36
N ARG A 31 17.67 8.35 -1.30
CA ARG A 31 17.83 9.81 -1.41
C ARG A 31 18.99 10.19 -2.31
N GLU A 32 20.13 9.50 -2.15
CA GLU A 32 21.34 9.75 -2.94
C GLU A 32 21.13 9.41 -4.43
N GLU A 33 20.46 8.29 -4.72
CA GLU A 33 20.21 7.86 -6.11
C GLU A 33 19.29 8.84 -6.87
N PHE A 34 18.30 9.42 -6.19
CA PHE A 34 17.27 10.26 -6.81
C PHE A 34 17.39 11.74 -6.46
N ASP A 35 18.50 12.16 -5.84
CA ASP A 35 18.77 13.53 -5.39
C ASP A 35 17.60 14.14 -4.59
N VAL A 36 17.01 13.36 -3.67
CA VAL A 36 15.84 13.79 -2.89
C VAL A 36 16.25 14.81 -1.84
N PRO A 37 15.70 16.05 -1.86
CA PRO A 37 16.04 17.06 -0.87
C PRO A 37 15.74 16.65 0.59
N GLU A 38 16.51 17.18 1.53
CA GLU A 38 16.45 16.80 2.95
C GLU A 38 15.08 17.09 3.57
N GLU A 39 14.41 18.14 3.12
CA GLU A 39 13.09 18.55 3.60
C GLU A 39 11.95 17.56 3.26
N TYR A 40 12.18 16.65 2.31
CA TYR A 40 11.18 15.64 1.96
C TYR A 40 11.43 14.34 2.72
N ALA A 41 10.34 13.65 3.07
CA ALA A 41 10.37 12.35 3.73
C ALA A 41 9.75 11.28 2.81
N PRO A 42 10.55 10.44 2.13
CA PRO A 42 10.03 9.32 1.37
C PRO A 42 9.26 8.34 2.27
N ILE A 43 8.01 8.06 1.91
CA ILE A 43 7.12 7.16 2.69
C ILE A 43 7.15 5.74 2.12
N GLY A 44 7.16 5.63 0.79
CA GLY A 44 7.05 4.35 0.10
C GLY A 44 7.02 4.53 -1.41
N ALA A 45 6.91 3.41 -2.11
CA ALA A 45 6.82 3.34 -3.55
C ALA A 45 5.57 2.57 -3.99
N ILE A 46 5.10 2.86 -5.20
CA ILE A 46 4.02 2.13 -5.86
C ILE A 46 4.60 1.48 -7.11
N THR A 47 4.54 0.16 -7.21
CA THR A 47 4.73 -0.52 -8.50
C THR A 47 3.41 -0.56 -9.25
N VAL A 48 3.45 -0.36 -10.56
CA VAL A 48 2.29 -0.40 -11.47
C VAL A 48 2.68 -1.18 -12.72
N GLY A 49 1.82 -2.06 -13.20
CA GLY A 49 2.06 -2.76 -14.46
C GLY A 49 1.02 -3.81 -14.81
N TYR A 50 1.21 -4.40 -15.98
CA TYR A 50 0.39 -5.53 -16.42
C TYR A 50 0.75 -6.78 -15.63
N ARG A 51 -0.28 -7.55 -15.28
CA ARG A 51 -0.10 -8.86 -14.66
C ARG A 51 0.52 -9.81 -15.69
N ALA A 52 1.58 -10.52 -15.31
CA ALA A 52 2.14 -11.59 -16.14
C ALA A 52 1.12 -12.72 -16.34
N GLU A 53 1.04 -13.25 -17.56
CA GLU A 53 0.05 -14.25 -17.95
C GLU A 53 0.17 -15.56 -17.14
N ASP A 54 1.39 -15.92 -16.77
CA ASP A 54 1.74 -17.13 -16.00
C ASP A 54 1.71 -16.91 -14.48
N ALA A 55 1.39 -15.70 -14.01
CA ALA A 55 1.37 -15.42 -12.59
C ALA A 55 0.25 -16.21 -11.88
N PRO A 56 0.55 -16.96 -10.80
CA PRO A 56 -0.45 -17.71 -10.06
C PRO A 56 -1.45 -16.75 -9.39
N PRO A 57 -2.72 -17.13 -9.28
CA PRO A 57 -3.74 -16.28 -8.67
C PRO A 57 -3.35 -15.90 -7.23
N PRO A 58 -3.79 -14.72 -6.73
CA PRO A 58 -3.52 -14.30 -5.37
C PRO A 58 -3.97 -15.37 -4.35
N SER A 59 -3.17 -15.58 -3.30
CA SER A 59 -3.53 -16.54 -2.25
C SER A 59 -4.87 -16.16 -1.59
N PRO A 60 -5.80 -17.12 -1.40
CA PRO A 60 -7.06 -16.88 -0.66
C PRO A 60 -6.83 -16.35 0.76
N ARG A 61 -5.66 -16.63 1.35
CA ARG A 61 -5.27 -16.14 2.68
C ARG A 61 -5.17 -14.62 2.73
N ILE A 62 -4.94 -13.93 1.61
CA ILE A 62 -4.84 -12.46 1.59
C ILE A 62 -6.16 -11.83 2.04
N ALA A 63 -7.30 -12.33 1.54
CA ALA A 63 -8.61 -11.84 1.95
C ALA A 63 -8.88 -12.09 3.45
N GLN A 64 -8.38 -13.20 3.99
CA GLN A 64 -8.54 -13.60 5.39
C GLN A 64 -7.72 -12.76 6.37
N ARG A 65 -6.76 -11.95 5.89
CA ARG A 65 -5.96 -11.07 6.77
C ARG A 65 -6.72 -9.86 7.29
N ARG A 66 -7.86 -9.51 6.70
CA ARG A 66 -8.66 -8.37 7.16
C ARG A 66 -9.36 -8.73 8.47
N ARG A 67 -9.12 -7.92 9.51
CA ARG A 67 -9.85 -8.04 10.77
C ARG A 67 -11.35 -7.77 10.54
N PRO A 68 -12.26 -8.49 11.21
CA PRO A 68 -13.69 -8.25 11.14
C PRO A 68 -14.06 -6.79 11.47
N ALA A 69 -15.11 -6.27 10.84
CA ALA A 69 -15.62 -4.92 11.09
C ALA A 69 -15.92 -4.67 12.59
N ALA A 70 -16.47 -5.68 13.26
CA ALA A 70 -16.78 -5.64 14.69
C ALA A 70 -15.55 -5.44 15.59
N GLU A 71 -14.33 -5.61 15.09
CA GLU A 71 -13.11 -5.38 15.87
C GLU A 71 -12.43 -4.03 15.58
N VAL A 72 -12.78 -3.36 14.47
CA VAL A 72 -12.09 -2.14 14.00
C VAL A 72 -13.01 -0.92 13.95
N ILE A 73 -14.32 -1.11 13.96
CA ILE A 73 -15.31 -0.03 14.01
C ILE A 73 -15.65 0.23 15.48
N HIS A 74 -15.34 1.43 15.96
CA HIS A 74 -15.67 1.91 17.30
C HIS A 74 -16.71 3.04 17.21
N ARG A 75 -17.69 3.07 18.12
CA ARG A 75 -18.82 4.01 18.10
C ARG A 75 -18.81 4.87 19.35
N GLY A 76 -18.62 6.17 19.19
CA GLY A 76 -18.52 7.14 20.28
C GLY A 76 -17.18 7.06 21.04
N HIS A 77 -16.83 5.88 21.55
CA HIS A 77 -15.63 5.64 22.35
C HIS A 77 -14.80 4.46 21.84
N TRP A 78 -13.49 4.49 22.08
CA TRP A 78 -12.59 3.37 21.77
C TRP A 78 -13.00 2.12 22.56
N GLY A 79 -13.04 0.97 21.88
CA GLY A 79 -13.52 -0.31 22.44
C GLY A 79 -15.04 -0.48 22.48
N GLN A 80 -15.84 0.56 22.18
CA GLN A 80 -17.29 0.43 22.09
C GLN A 80 -17.69 0.02 20.66
N HIS A 81 -18.17 -1.22 20.49
CA HIS A 81 -18.44 -1.80 19.16
C HIS A 81 -19.93 -1.90 18.79
N THR A 82 -20.83 -1.55 19.70
CA THR A 82 -22.31 -1.61 19.54
C THR A 82 -22.86 -0.56 18.59
#